data_AF-J8ZRJ5-F1
#
_entry.id   AF-J8ZRJ5-F1
#
_cell.length_a   1.000
_cell.length_b   1.000
_cell.length_c   1.000
_cell.angle_alpha   90.00
_cell.angle_beta   90.00
_cell.angle_gamma   90.00
#
_symmetry.space_group_name_H-M   'P 1'
#
loop_
_entity.id
_entity.type
_entity.pdbx_description
1 polymer ?
#
loop_
_entity_poly.entity_id
_entity_poly.type
_entity_poly.pdbx_seq_one_letter_code
_entity_poly.pdbx_strand_id
1 'polypeptide(L)'
;MEKYSQFRDPFTGIHPFLNPKRRKPRLASYIRLLYRLILLPFYLLFPALKSFFIKVKTNTKILKNGIYVANKSSVFDTLILKNTFGKVNFFQLKERQTYVNVNNNKIYKKLDKNQVNIVFIEECSSNNECIMKFVSNCDCDYVLGLKYNESCIYMYGSKVKFLLHFFAAITKSILKLWKAIIVKISWLVVIQFSLCSELKKKKSFICCFPKINNYSNIFF
;
A
#
# COMPACT_ATOMS: atom_id res chain seq x y z
N MET A 1 -11.01 0.72 -17.19
CA MET A 1 -9.67 0.12 -16.99
C MET A 1 -8.95 -0.21 -18.30
N GLU A 2 -9.61 -0.19 -19.45
CA GLU A 2 -8.98 -0.41 -20.77
C GLU A 2 -7.81 0.53 -21.06
N LYS A 3 -7.91 1.79 -20.61
CA LYS A 3 -6.84 2.81 -20.71
C LYS A 3 -5.49 2.36 -20.17
N TYR A 4 -5.46 1.41 -19.24
CA TYR A 4 -4.22 0.91 -18.64
C TYR A 4 -3.87 -0.52 -19.06
N SER A 5 -4.64 -1.17 -19.93
CA SER A 5 -4.43 -2.59 -20.31
C SER A 5 -3.07 -2.88 -20.94
N GLN A 6 -2.50 -1.89 -21.63
CA GLN A 6 -1.18 -1.97 -22.25
C GLN A 6 -0.04 -1.49 -21.34
N PHE A 7 -0.36 -0.89 -20.18
CA PHE A 7 0.67 -0.35 -19.29
C PHE A 7 1.45 -1.49 -18.64
N ARG A 8 2.76 -1.53 -18.91
CA ARG A 8 3.72 -2.38 -18.20
C ARG A 8 4.66 -1.48 -17.44
N ASP A 9 4.92 -1.83 -16.18
CA ASP A 9 5.94 -1.16 -15.40
C ASP A 9 7.29 -1.31 -16.13
N PRO A 10 7.99 -0.23 -16.47
CA PRO A 10 9.26 -0.31 -17.20
C PRO A 10 10.36 -1.03 -16.42
N PHE A 11 10.27 -1.09 -15.09
CA PHE A 11 11.28 -1.75 -14.26
C PHE A 11 11.07 -3.25 -14.13
N THR A 12 9.82 -3.67 -13.95
CA THR A 12 9.48 -5.08 -13.68
C THR A 12 8.90 -5.81 -14.89
N GLY A 13 8.43 -5.07 -15.90
CA GLY A 13 7.68 -5.61 -17.05
C GLY A 13 6.31 -6.16 -16.67
N ILE A 14 5.91 -6.06 -15.40
CA ILE A 14 4.65 -6.60 -14.87
C ILE A 14 3.58 -5.51 -14.99
N HIS A 15 2.36 -5.95 -15.31
CA HIS A 15 1.21 -5.06 -15.36
C HIS A 15 0.61 -4.90 -13.94
N PRO A 16 0.43 -3.66 -13.46
CA PRO A 16 0.11 -3.34 -12.07
C PRO A 16 -1.23 -3.87 -11.59
N PHE A 17 -2.17 -4.06 -12.53
CA PHE A 17 -3.51 -4.55 -12.24
C PHE A 17 -3.68 -6.05 -12.42
N LEU A 18 -2.59 -6.80 -12.67
CA LEU A 18 -2.66 -8.25 -12.70
C LEU A 18 -2.76 -8.83 -11.29
N ASN A 19 -3.65 -9.80 -11.12
CA ASN A 19 -3.70 -10.55 -9.88
C ASN A 19 -2.38 -11.32 -9.71
N PRO A 20 -1.72 -11.25 -8.55
CA PRO A 20 -0.51 -12.02 -8.30
C PRO A 20 -0.82 -13.52 -8.38
N LYS A 21 0.16 -14.32 -8.81
CA LYS A 21 0.02 -15.76 -8.96
C LYS A 21 -0.15 -16.43 -7.59
N ARG A 22 -1.40 -16.71 -7.22
CA ARG A 22 -1.72 -17.36 -5.94
C ARG A 22 -1.18 -18.78 -5.88
N ARG A 23 -0.50 -19.12 -4.78
CA ARG A 23 -0.09 -20.49 -4.49
C ARG A 23 -1.31 -21.40 -4.31
N LYS A 24 -1.23 -22.62 -4.84
CA LYS A 24 -2.27 -23.65 -4.64
C LYS A 24 -2.46 -23.92 -3.14
N PRO A 25 -3.71 -24.00 -2.65
CA PRO A 25 -3.97 -24.31 -1.25
C PRO A 25 -3.44 -25.71 -0.89
N ARG A 26 -2.81 -25.82 0.27
CA ARG A 26 -2.43 -27.12 0.86
C ARG A 26 -3.58 -27.64 1.72
N LEU A 27 -3.54 -28.91 2.13
CA LEU A 27 -4.57 -29.49 3.03
C LEU A 27 -4.74 -28.67 4.32
N ALA A 28 -3.65 -28.20 4.91
CA ALA A 28 -3.66 -27.29 6.06
C ALA A 28 -4.38 -25.94 5.79
N SER A 29 -4.42 -25.47 4.54
CA SER A 29 -5.15 -24.26 4.16
C SER A 29 -6.67 -24.47 4.23
N TYR A 30 -7.16 -25.66 3.95
CA TYR A 30 -8.59 -26.00 4.05
C TYR A 30 -9.05 -26.08 5.51
N ILE A 31 -8.25 -26.70 6.38
CA ILE A 31 -8.52 -26.72 7.83
C ILE A 31 -8.59 -25.28 8.37
N ARG A 32 -7.63 -24.43 7.98
CA ARG A 32 -7.62 -23.01 8.36
C ARG A 32 -8.83 -22.25 7.83
N LEU A 33 -9.26 -22.54 6.60
CA LEU A 33 -10.46 -21.96 6.00
C LEU A 33 -11.69 -22.30 6.85
N LEU A 34 -11.91 -23.58 7.17
CA LEU A 34 -13.05 -24.03 7.97
C LEU A 34 -13.09 -23.32 9.33
N TYR A 35 -11.96 -23.34 10.04
CA TYR A 35 -11.83 -22.66 11.35
C TYR A 35 -12.12 -21.15 11.25
N ARG A 36 -11.59 -20.48 10.23
CA ARG A 36 -11.80 -19.03 10.06
C ARG A 36 -13.21 -18.67 9.57
N LEU A 37 -13.88 -19.56 8.85
CA LEU A 37 -15.29 -19.38 8.49
C LEU A 37 -16.19 -19.47 9.73
N ILE A 38 -15.90 -20.38 10.66
CA ILE A 38 -16.60 -20.45 11.95
C ILE A 38 -16.37 -19.15 12.76
N LEU A 39 -15.18 -18.56 12.68
CA LEU A 39 -14.86 -17.29 13.34
C LEU A 39 -15.39 -16.05 12.60
N LEU A 40 -15.89 -16.18 11.37
CA LEU A 40 -16.40 -15.06 10.56
C LEU A 40 -17.55 -14.28 11.23
N PRO A 41 -18.61 -14.91 11.78
CA PRO A 41 -19.67 -14.18 12.48
C PRO A 41 -19.12 -13.37 13.66
N PHE A 42 -18.16 -13.93 14.41
CA PHE A 42 -17.49 -13.22 15.50
C PHE A 42 -16.66 -12.03 14.99
N TYR A 43 -16.00 -12.15 13.84
CA TYR A 43 -15.29 -11.04 13.21
C TYR A 43 -16.22 -9.88 12.82
N LEU A 44 -17.44 -10.18 12.37
CA LEU A 44 -18.44 -9.16 12.01
C LEU A 44 -18.96 -8.44 13.26
N LEU A 45 -19.19 -9.18 14.34
CA LEU A 45 -19.69 -8.65 15.61
C LEU A 45 -18.64 -7.89 16.41
N PHE A 46 -17.37 -8.31 16.37
CA PHE A 46 -16.31 -7.77 17.22
C PHE A 46 -15.17 -7.13 16.41
N PRO A 47 -15.11 -5.78 16.32
CA PRO A 47 -14.07 -5.07 15.59
C PRO A 47 -12.64 -5.37 16.07
N ALA A 48 -12.46 -5.77 17.34
CA ALA A 48 -11.16 -6.14 17.89
C ALA A 48 -10.54 -7.38 17.23
N LEU A 49 -11.38 -8.34 16.79
CA LEU A 49 -10.94 -9.56 16.12
C LEU A 49 -10.44 -9.31 14.70
N LYS A 50 -10.59 -8.08 14.17
CA LYS A 50 -10.13 -7.73 12.83
C LYS A 50 -8.61 -7.81 12.68
N SER A 51 -7.88 -7.60 13.77
CA SER A 51 -6.43 -7.75 13.83
C SER A 51 -5.95 -9.20 13.75
N PHE A 52 -6.83 -10.18 14.01
CA PHE A 52 -6.47 -11.60 14.09
C PHE A 52 -6.17 -12.22 12.71
N PHE A 53 -6.77 -11.67 11.66
CA PHE A 53 -6.63 -12.22 10.32
C PHE A 53 -5.31 -11.84 9.69
N ILE A 54 -4.80 -10.64 9.91
CA ILE A 54 -3.57 -10.18 9.24
C ILE A 54 -2.50 -9.90 10.27
N LYS A 55 -1.47 -10.75 10.29
CA LYS A 55 -0.31 -10.51 11.13
C LYS A 55 0.50 -9.34 10.56
N VAL A 56 0.50 -8.22 11.27
CA VAL A 56 1.29 -7.04 10.93
C VAL A 56 2.66 -7.16 11.58
N LYS A 57 3.73 -7.05 10.79
CA LYS A 57 5.09 -6.90 11.30
C LYS A 57 5.59 -5.49 11.03
N THR A 58 5.97 -4.78 12.08
CA THR A 58 6.56 -3.44 12.01
C THR A 58 8.07 -3.55 12.28
N ASN A 59 8.87 -2.80 11.51
CA ASN A 59 10.34 -2.82 11.67
C ASN A 59 10.87 -1.67 12.54
N THR A 60 10.04 -0.71 12.90
CA THR A 60 10.45 0.56 13.53
C THR A 60 9.40 1.05 14.50
N LYS A 61 9.83 1.82 15.51
CA LYS A 61 8.91 2.54 16.38
C LYS A 61 8.10 3.54 15.57
N ILE A 62 6.81 3.54 15.82
CA ILE A 62 5.85 4.39 15.12
C ILE A 62 5.73 5.71 15.85
N LEU A 63 5.82 6.81 15.11
CA LEU A 63 5.67 8.15 15.66
C LEU A 63 4.19 8.54 15.60
N LYS A 64 3.74 9.28 16.61
CA LYS A 64 2.30 9.58 16.80
C LYS A 64 1.82 10.82 16.05
N ASN A 65 2.70 11.53 15.35
CA ASN A 65 2.39 12.78 14.66
C ASN A 65 3.12 12.81 13.30
N GLY A 66 2.59 13.60 12.37
CA GLY A 66 3.21 13.89 11.07
C GLY A 66 2.42 13.37 9.86
N ILE A 67 2.92 13.75 8.69
CA ILE A 67 2.34 13.36 7.40
C ILE A 67 3.10 12.15 6.86
N TYR A 68 2.38 11.05 6.70
CA TYR A 68 2.87 9.78 6.18
C TYR A 68 2.35 9.60 4.76
N VAL A 69 3.23 9.24 3.84
CA VAL A 69 2.86 8.88 2.47
C VAL A 69 2.93 7.37 2.33
N ALA A 70 1.85 6.75 1.84
CA ALA A 70 1.76 5.30 1.68
C ALA A 70 1.28 4.91 0.28
N ASN A 71 1.72 3.75 -0.18
CA ASN A 71 1.08 3.08 -1.31
C ASN A 71 -0.29 2.51 -0.90
N LYS A 72 -1.13 2.27 -1.90
CA LYS A 72 -2.44 1.62 -1.73
C LYS A 72 -2.42 0.33 -2.50
N SER A 73 -2.60 -0.77 -1.80
CA SER A 73 -2.44 -2.12 -2.36
C SER A 73 -3.56 -3.09 -2.03
N SER A 74 -4.30 -2.80 -0.96
CA SER A 74 -5.39 -3.68 -0.53
C SER A 74 -6.51 -2.88 0.11
N VAL A 75 -7.70 -3.46 0.07
CA VAL A 75 -8.87 -2.94 0.79
C VAL A 75 -8.64 -2.92 2.30
N PHE A 76 -7.67 -3.70 2.80
CA PHE A 76 -7.32 -3.78 4.22
C PHE A 76 -6.35 -2.68 4.69
N ASP A 77 -5.83 -1.83 3.80
CA ASP A 77 -4.79 -0.85 4.14
C ASP A 77 -5.22 0.09 5.27
N THR A 78 -6.40 0.69 5.13
CA THR A 78 -6.94 1.62 6.14
C THR A 78 -7.14 0.93 7.49
N LEU A 79 -7.58 -0.33 7.47
CA LEU A 79 -7.81 -1.12 8.68
C LEU A 79 -6.49 -1.44 9.40
N ILE A 80 -5.48 -1.89 8.65
CA ILE A 80 -4.17 -2.21 9.20
C ILE A 80 -3.52 -0.97 9.77
N LEU A 81 -3.55 0.12 9.02
CA LEU A 81 -2.95 1.38 9.44
C LEU A 81 -3.67 1.96 10.66
N LYS A 82 -5.00 1.89 10.71
CA LYS A 82 -5.78 2.31 11.88
C LYS A 82 -5.44 1.47 13.11
N ASN A 83 -5.31 0.15 12.97
CA ASN A 83 -4.89 -0.71 14.08
C ASN A 83 -3.44 -0.42 14.55
N THR A 84 -2.59 0.00 13.62
CA THR A 84 -1.15 0.17 13.88
C THR A 84 -0.81 1.54 14.46
N PHE A 85 -1.49 2.60 14.00
CA PHE A 85 -1.26 3.98 14.44
C PHE A 85 -2.35 4.51 15.39
N GLY A 86 -3.49 3.82 15.52
CA GLY A 86 -4.61 4.22 16.38
C GLY A 86 -5.51 5.27 15.71
N LYS A 87 -5.52 6.50 16.25
CA LYS A 87 -6.31 7.62 15.71
C LYS A 87 -5.58 8.21 14.50
N VAL A 88 -6.11 7.95 13.30
CA VAL A 88 -5.50 8.32 12.02
C VAL A 88 -6.53 8.92 11.08
N ASN A 89 -6.12 9.94 10.34
CA ASN A 89 -6.87 10.46 9.21
C ASN A 89 -6.29 9.92 7.90
N PHE A 90 -7.17 9.44 7.02
CA PHE A 90 -6.79 8.91 5.71
C PHE A 90 -7.16 9.93 4.63
N PHE A 91 -6.20 10.21 3.75
CA PHE A 91 -6.37 11.11 2.63
C PHE A 91 -5.95 10.43 1.34
N GLN A 92 -6.60 10.82 0.25
CA GLN A 92 -6.20 10.51 -1.11
C GLN A 92 -5.68 11.79 -1.76
N LEU A 93 -4.49 11.71 -2.37
CA LEU A 93 -3.92 12.82 -3.12
C LEU A 93 -4.66 12.97 -4.45
N LYS A 94 -5.12 14.19 -4.73
CA LYS A 94 -5.66 14.59 -6.03
C LYS A 94 -4.73 15.59 -6.71
N GLU A 95 -5.05 15.93 -7.95
CA GLU A 95 -4.34 16.95 -8.72
C GLU A 95 -4.23 18.27 -7.93
N ARG A 96 -3.18 19.05 -8.23
CA ARG A 96 -2.89 20.35 -7.59
C ARG A 96 -2.64 20.27 -6.08
N GLN A 97 -2.08 19.17 -5.59
CA GLN A 97 -1.72 18.98 -4.17
C GLN A 97 -2.93 19.11 -3.22
N THR A 98 -4.11 18.74 -3.69
CA THR A 98 -5.32 18.73 -2.87
C THR A 98 -5.50 17.35 -2.24
N TYR A 99 -5.91 17.34 -0.97
CA TYR A 99 -6.11 16.12 -0.19
C TYR A 99 -7.60 15.89 0.01
N VAL A 100 -8.10 14.73 -0.38
CA VAL A 100 -9.49 14.34 -0.13
C VAL A 100 -9.53 13.33 0.99
N ASN A 101 -10.24 13.63 2.07
CA ASN A 101 -10.38 12.70 3.17
C ASN A 101 -11.30 11.53 2.77
N VAL A 102 -10.82 10.30 2.98
CA VAL A 102 -11.47 9.07 2.54
C VAL A 102 -12.81 8.83 3.25
N ASN A 103 -12.99 9.35 4.47
CA ASN A 103 -14.18 9.07 5.27
C ASN A 103 -15.33 10.04 4.98
N ASN A 104 -15.04 11.30 4.69
CA ASN A 104 -16.04 12.38 4.58
C ASN A 104 -16.00 13.12 3.24
N ASN A 105 -15.13 12.73 2.31
CA ASN A 105 -14.91 13.36 1.00
C ASN A 105 -14.62 14.86 1.04
N LYS A 106 -14.28 15.43 2.20
CA LYS A 106 -13.91 16.85 2.32
C LYS A 106 -12.54 17.08 1.70
N ILE A 107 -12.39 18.22 1.04
CA ILE A 107 -11.17 18.62 0.34
C ILE A 107 -10.36 19.55 1.25
N TYR A 108 -9.07 19.29 1.37
CA TYR A 108 -8.11 20.05 2.17
C TYR A 108 -6.95 20.50 1.30
N LYS A 109 -6.51 21.75 1.49
CA LYS A 109 -5.29 22.28 0.84
C LYS A 109 -4.02 22.00 1.65
N LYS A 110 -4.14 21.87 2.97
CA LYS A 110 -3.01 21.65 3.88
C LYS A 110 -3.43 20.70 4.99
N LEU A 111 -2.49 19.86 5.42
CA LEU A 111 -2.68 18.88 6.48
C LEU A 111 -1.99 19.35 7.77
N ASP A 112 -2.62 19.10 8.91
CA ASP A 112 -2.08 19.44 10.22
C ASP A 112 -1.04 18.41 10.68
N LYS A 113 0.21 18.83 10.88
CA LYS A 113 1.32 17.96 11.30
C LYS A 113 1.17 17.44 12.73
N ASN A 114 0.31 18.03 13.54
CA ASN A 114 0.08 17.60 14.92
C ASN A 114 -0.70 16.28 15.02
N GLN A 115 -1.32 15.83 13.92
CA GLN A 115 -2.07 14.58 13.85
C GLN A 115 -1.36 13.57 12.93
N VAL A 116 -1.69 12.28 13.06
CA VAL A 116 -1.28 11.26 12.08
C VAL A 116 -2.16 11.38 10.85
N ASN A 117 -1.58 11.86 9.75
CA ASN A 117 -2.25 11.89 8.47
C ASN A 117 -1.55 10.91 7.53
N ILE A 118 -2.29 9.95 7.01
CA ILE A 118 -1.78 9.02 5.99
C ILE A 118 -2.37 9.41 4.65
N VAL A 119 -1.49 9.73 3.71
CA VAL A 119 -1.81 10.12 2.34
C VAL A 119 -1.50 8.95 1.41
N PHE A 120 -2.52 8.45 0.75
CA PHE A 120 -2.36 7.52 -0.37
C PHE A 120 -2.06 8.31 -1.64
N ILE A 121 -0.86 8.12 -2.18
CA ILE A 121 -0.37 8.81 -3.39
C ILE A 121 -0.82 8.14 -4.68
N GLU A 122 -1.31 6.91 -4.61
CA GLU A 122 -1.82 6.14 -5.73
C GLU A 122 -3.34 6.33 -5.85
N GLU A 123 -3.84 6.60 -7.06
CA GLU A 123 -5.28 6.74 -7.30
C GLU A 123 -6.02 5.41 -7.18
N CYS A 124 -5.34 4.32 -7.54
CA CYS A 124 -5.87 2.97 -7.58
C CYS A 124 -5.00 2.03 -6.76
N SER A 125 -5.59 0.92 -6.30
CA SER A 125 -4.82 -0.13 -5.66
C SER A 125 -3.93 -0.85 -6.67
N SER A 126 -2.67 -1.12 -6.30
CA SER A 126 -1.70 -1.90 -7.08
C SER A 126 -1.52 -3.32 -6.54
N ASN A 127 -0.93 -4.20 -7.35
CA ASN A 127 -0.64 -5.58 -6.95
C ASN A 127 0.57 -5.75 -6.02
N ASN A 128 1.13 -4.67 -5.44
CA ASN A 128 2.38 -4.62 -4.67
C ASN A 128 3.66 -5.10 -5.38
N GLU A 129 3.60 -5.41 -6.67
CA GLU A 129 4.78 -5.83 -7.46
C GLU A 129 5.36 -4.68 -8.28
N CYS A 130 4.62 -3.59 -8.43
CA CYS A 130 4.92 -2.46 -9.31
C CYS A 130 4.63 -1.13 -8.60
N ILE A 131 5.21 -0.04 -9.11
CA ILE A 131 4.92 1.32 -8.66
C ILE A 131 3.92 1.97 -9.62
N MET A 132 2.84 2.53 -9.08
CA MET A 132 1.94 3.37 -9.87
C MET A 132 2.46 4.81 -9.95
N LYS A 133 2.17 5.46 -11.07
CA LYS A 133 2.46 6.88 -11.27
C LYS A 133 1.80 7.71 -10.16
N PHE A 134 2.58 8.61 -9.56
CA PHE A 134 2.06 9.54 -8.56
C PHE A 134 1.25 10.65 -9.22
N VAL A 135 0.15 11.04 -8.57
CA VAL A 135 -0.75 12.08 -9.06
C VAL A 135 -0.07 13.44 -9.08
N SER A 136 0.63 13.77 -8.00
CA SER A 136 1.34 15.03 -7.86
C SER A 136 2.41 14.94 -6.78
N ASN A 137 3.29 15.95 -6.74
CA ASN A 137 4.31 16.08 -5.71
C ASN A 137 3.63 16.39 -4.37
N CYS A 138 4.03 15.73 -3.28
CA CYS A 138 3.50 16.02 -1.94
C CYS A 138 4.63 16.19 -0.93
N ASP A 139 4.40 17.05 0.06
CA ASP A 139 5.30 17.22 1.19
C ASP A 139 4.91 16.20 2.27
N CYS A 140 5.87 15.39 2.70
CA CYS A 140 5.66 14.40 3.76
C CYS A 140 6.83 14.34 4.73
N ASP A 141 6.54 13.95 5.97
CA ASP A 141 7.55 13.74 7.00
C ASP A 141 8.06 12.28 6.99
N TYR A 142 7.22 11.34 6.55
CA TYR A 142 7.53 9.92 6.52
C TYR A 142 6.98 9.23 5.27
N VAL A 143 7.69 8.19 4.82
CA VAL A 143 7.25 7.29 3.76
C VAL A 143 6.99 5.91 4.35
N LEU A 144 5.86 5.33 3.97
CA LEU A 144 5.32 4.10 4.50
C LEU A 144 5.10 3.09 3.38
N GLY A 145 5.88 2.01 3.41
CA GLY A 145 5.70 0.90 2.49
C GLY A 145 4.83 -0.18 3.10
N LEU A 146 3.63 -0.37 2.56
CA LEU A 146 2.78 -1.52 2.83
C LEU A 146 3.13 -2.64 1.84
N LYS A 147 3.58 -3.78 2.35
CA LYS A 147 3.76 -5.01 1.56
C LYS A 147 2.87 -6.12 2.10
N TYR A 148 2.06 -6.68 1.23
CA TYR A 148 1.23 -7.83 1.53
C TYR A 148 1.78 -9.10 0.90
N ASN A 149 1.41 -10.23 1.49
CA ASN A 149 1.41 -11.50 0.76
C ASN A 149 0.39 -11.46 -0.38
N GLU A 150 0.68 -12.18 -1.46
CA GLU A 150 -0.15 -12.31 -2.66
C GLU A 150 -1.62 -12.65 -2.34
N SER A 151 -1.86 -13.46 -1.31
CA SER A 151 -3.20 -13.88 -0.89
C SER A 151 -4.07 -12.76 -0.30
N CYS A 152 -3.49 -11.62 0.09
CA CYS A 152 -4.22 -10.46 0.62
C CYS A 152 -4.57 -9.41 -0.45
N ILE A 153 -4.12 -9.63 -1.69
CA ILE A 153 -4.25 -8.66 -2.78
C ILE A 153 -5.41 -9.08 -3.68
N TYR A 154 -6.31 -8.13 -3.90
CA TYR A 154 -7.49 -8.31 -4.73
C TYR A 154 -7.52 -7.21 -5.80
N MET A 155 -7.27 -7.59 -7.05
CA MET A 155 -7.31 -6.66 -8.17
C MET A 155 -8.65 -6.78 -8.92
N TYR A 156 -8.97 -7.98 -9.41
CA TYR A 156 -10.20 -8.24 -10.17
C TYR A 156 -10.68 -9.70 -10.02
N GLY A 157 -11.90 -9.98 -10.48
CA GLY A 157 -12.51 -11.31 -10.49
C GLY A 157 -13.65 -11.47 -9.48
N SER A 158 -13.84 -12.69 -8.98
CA SER A 158 -14.87 -12.97 -7.99
C SER A 158 -14.39 -12.63 -6.57
N LYS A 159 -15.08 -11.69 -5.92
CA LYS A 159 -14.85 -11.33 -4.50
C LYS A 159 -14.97 -12.54 -3.58
N VAL A 160 -15.93 -13.42 -3.84
CA VAL A 160 -16.15 -14.64 -3.03
C VAL A 160 -14.95 -15.57 -3.12
N LYS A 161 -14.44 -15.84 -4.34
CA LYS A 161 -13.22 -16.66 -4.53
C LYS A 161 -12.01 -16.04 -3.84
N PHE A 162 -11.90 -14.71 -3.86
CA PHE A 162 -10.85 -14.01 -3.12
C PHE A 162 -10.98 -14.20 -1.61
N LEU A 163 -12.16 -14.01 -1.03
CA LEU A 163 -12.38 -14.16 0.40
C LEU A 163 -12.07 -15.58 0.88
N LEU A 164 -12.54 -16.60 0.15
CA LEU A 164 -12.22 -17.99 0.47
C LEU A 164 -10.71 -18.24 0.46
N HIS A 165 -10.01 -17.72 -0.55
CA HIS A 165 -8.55 -17.84 -0.62
C HIS A 165 -7.84 -17.08 0.51
N PHE A 166 -8.31 -15.87 0.83
CA PHE A 166 -7.80 -15.04 1.91
C PHE A 166 -7.93 -15.74 3.27
N PHE A 167 -9.08 -16.33 3.55
CA PHE A 167 -9.29 -17.08 4.79
C PHE A 167 -8.45 -18.34 4.83
N ALA A 168 -8.29 -19.07 3.73
CA ALA A 168 -7.45 -20.27 3.67
C ALA A 168 -5.95 -19.97 3.88
N ALA A 169 -5.47 -18.79 3.47
CA ALA A 169 -4.06 -18.45 3.43
C ALA A 169 -3.50 -17.90 4.76
N ILE A 170 -2.17 -18.00 4.93
CA ILE A 170 -1.46 -17.26 5.99
C ILE A 170 -1.24 -15.84 5.50
N THR A 171 -2.10 -14.97 5.98
CA THR A 171 -2.20 -13.55 5.65
C THR A 171 -1.25 -12.76 6.55
N LYS A 172 -0.23 -12.16 5.91
CA LYS A 172 0.78 -11.34 6.58
C LYS A 172 0.90 -10.01 5.85
N SER A 173 1.10 -8.94 6.61
CA SER A 173 1.50 -7.63 6.10
C SER A 173 2.80 -7.20 6.78
N ILE A 174 3.69 -6.63 6.00
CA ILE A 174 4.95 -6.05 6.48
C ILE A 174 4.82 -4.55 6.29
N LEU A 175 4.93 -3.82 7.39
CA LEU A 175 4.94 -2.37 7.42
C LEU A 175 6.38 -1.91 7.58
N LYS A 176 6.87 -1.17 6.59
CA LYS A 176 8.18 -0.51 6.64
C LYS A 176 7.98 1.00 6.67
N LEU A 177 8.61 1.65 7.66
CA LEU A 177 8.58 3.10 7.81
C LEU A 177 9.98 3.66 7.54
N TRP A 178 10.04 4.74 6.78
CA TRP A 178 11.24 5.51 6.53
C TRP A 178 10.97 6.99 6.84
N LYS A 179 11.92 7.66 7.49
CA LYS A 179 11.87 9.11 7.68
C LYS A 179 12.21 9.79 6.36
N ALA A 180 11.37 10.73 5.93
CA ALA A 180 11.68 11.54 4.76
C ALA A 180 12.79 12.53 5.15
N ILE A 181 13.97 12.37 4.57
CA ILE A 181 15.03 13.38 4.64
C ILE A 181 14.77 14.28 3.45
N ILE A 182 14.27 15.50 3.69
CA ILE A 182 13.97 16.59 2.74
C ILE A 182 14.15 16.19 1.27
N VAL A 183 13.08 15.69 0.66
CA VAL A 183 12.96 15.61 -0.79
C VAL A 183 11.59 16.15 -1.11
N LYS A 184 11.53 17.32 -1.76
CA LYS A 184 10.36 17.66 -2.59
C LYS A 184 10.18 16.47 -3.51
N ILE A 185 9.12 15.69 -3.32
CA ILE A 185 8.84 14.47 -4.08
C ILE A 185 8.45 14.90 -5.49
N SER A 186 9.40 15.35 -6.30
CA SER A 186 9.22 15.65 -7.71
C SER A 186 9.49 14.39 -8.51
N TRP A 187 8.43 13.77 -9.00
CA TRP A 187 8.35 12.79 -10.10
C TRP A 187 9.31 11.59 -10.14
N LEU A 188 10.12 11.32 -9.13
CA LEU A 188 11.05 10.18 -9.16
C LEU A 188 11.45 9.76 -7.74
N VAL A 189 10.46 9.43 -6.91
CA VAL A 189 10.73 8.70 -5.67
C VAL A 189 10.42 7.24 -5.92
N VAL A 190 11.45 6.55 -6.42
CA VAL A 190 11.64 5.10 -6.42
C VAL A 190 11.71 4.65 -4.96
N ILE A 191 10.58 4.67 -4.27
CA ILE A 191 10.42 4.02 -2.98
C ILE A 191 9.29 3.02 -3.15
N GLN A 192 9.47 2.01 -4.00
CA GLN A 192 8.98 0.69 -3.65
C GLN A 192 9.62 -0.51 -4.41
N PHE A 193 10.48 -1.23 -3.68
CA PHE A 193 10.41 -2.69 -3.48
C PHE A 193 10.96 -3.72 -4.49
N SER A 194 11.65 -3.35 -5.56
CA SER A 194 12.45 -4.34 -6.32
C SER A 194 13.82 -4.65 -5.67
N LEU A 195 14.42 -3.72 -4.92
CA LEU A 195 15.82 -3.82 -4.46
C LEU A 195 16.05 -4.21 -2.99
N CYS A 196 15.10 -4.90 -2.34
CA CYS A 196 15.28 -5.40 -0.96
C CYS A 196 15.78 -6.86 -0.89
N SER A 197 16.36 -7.39 -1.97
CA SER A 197 17.38 -8.43 -1.91
C SER A 197 18.81 -7.86 -1.85
N GLU A 198 19.06 -6.62 -2.30
CA GLU A 198 20.43 -6.08 -2.39
C GLU A 198 20.78 -4.93 -1.43
N LEU A 199 19.83 -4.13 -0.94
CA LEU A 199 20.14 -2.95 -0.12
C LEU A 199 20.32 -3.24 1.39
N LYS A 200 21.08 -4.29 1.74
CA LYS A 200 21.43 -4.60 3.14
C LYS A 200 22.54 -3.70 3.74
N LYS A 201 23.08 -2.71 3.01
CA LYS A 201 24.36 -2.06 3.38
C LYS A 201 24.37 -0.57 3.76
N LYS A 202 23.28 0.22 3.71
CA LYS A 202 23.36 1.65 4.09
C LYS A 202 22.22 2.12 5.01
N LYS A 203 22.59 2.75 6.12
CA LYS A 203 21.72 3.24 7.22
C LYS A 203 21.05 4.60 6.94
N SER A 204 21.30 5.23 5.80
CA SER A 204 20.69 6.47 5.37
C SER A 204 20.34 6.40 3.88
N PHE A 205 19.11 6.78 3.54
CA PHE A 205 18.64 6.89 2.16
C PHE A 205 18.95 8.31 1.66
N ILE A 206 19.79 8.39 0.62
CA ILE A 206 19.97 9.58 -0.21
C ILE A 206 19.37 9.20 -1.56
N CYS A 207 18.34 9.91 -2.02
CA CYS A 207 17.83 9.74 -3.38
C CYS A 207 18.85 10.35 -4.34
N CYS A 208 19.67 9.51 -4.99
CA CYS A 208 20.56 9.96 -6.07
C CYS A 208 19.83 9.82 -7.41
N PHE A 209 19.82 10.90 -8.19
CA PHE A 209 19.26 10.97 -9.55
C PHE A 209 20.26 10.44 -10.58
N PRO A 210 19.88 9.56 -11.51
CA PRO A 210 20.47 9.58 -12.85
C PRO A 210 19.81 10.72 -13.64
N LYS A 211 20.60 11.62 -14.24
CA LYS A 211 20.14 12.52 -15.30
C LYS A 211 19.64 11.66 -16.47
N ILE A 212 18.34 11.42 -16.56
CA ILE A 212 17.72 10.90 -17.79
C ILE A 212 17.35 12.12 -18.61
N ASN A 213 18.30 12.58 -19.43
CA ASN A 213 17.97 13.46 -20.54
C ASN A 213 17.08 12.69 -21.52
N ASN A 214 15.99 13.33 -21.95
CA ASN A 214 15.18 13.01 -23.12
C ASN A 214 14.34 11.72 -23.10
N TYR A 215 13.16 11.79 -22.47
CA TYR A 215 11.96 11.10 -22.95
C TYR A 215 10.80 12.11 -23.00
N SER A 216 10.94 13.11 -23.87
CA SER A 216 9.85 14.03 -24.23
C SER A 216 8.98 13.50 -25.37
N ASN A 217 9.33 12.37 -25.99
CA ASN A 217 8.59 11.81 -27.11
C ASN A 217 8.28 10.34 -26.83
N ILE A 218 7.15 10.05 -26.20
CA ILE A 218 6.26 8.89 -26.45
C ILE A 218 4.98 9.23 -25.64
N PHE A 219 4.11 10.01 -26.27
CA PHE A 219 2.70 10.13 -25.92
C PHE A 219 1.94 10.31 -27.23
N PHE A 220 1.24 9.25 -27.65
CA PHE A 220 -0.12 9.30 -28.19
C PHE A 220 -0.82 8.02 -27.73
#